data_AF-A0A386HPF0-F1
#
_entry.id   AF-A0A386HPF0-F1
#
_cell.length_a   1.000
_cell.length_b   1.000
_cell.length_c   1.000
_cell.angle_alpha   90.00
_cell.angle_beta   90.00
_cell.angle_gamma   90.00
#
_symmetry.space_group_name_H-M   'P 1'
#
loop_
_entity.id
_entity.type
_entity.pdbx_description
1 polymer ?
#
loop_
_entity_poly.entity_id
_entity_poly.type
_entity_poly.pdbx_seq_one_letter_code
_entity_poly.pdbx_strand_id
1 'polypeptide(L)'
;MSSQQMMDRLNGHFYKYTFAIREATTRKKSTTYNNNAFTITFDPEYSRVNFKIANHTSSSIKIIWNETYIKVQDDSSKVIHANIPYSTKNNTLQPSEIEAGSSLQDIIIPVDYIKNENGKWVERNFYPETDQSNSQNTDWIMGLLGVDVFKLYLPIQINEQTQVYTFTFYPIEMEKGAKSFKH
;
A
#
# COMPACT_ATOMS: atom_id res chain seq x y z
N MET A 1 38.18 -7.76 -7.85
CA MET A 1 36.78 -7.74 -7.33
C MET A 1 36.76 -8.52 -6.04
N SER A 2 36.09 -8.02 -5.01
CA SER A 2 36.05 -8.70 -3.70
C SER A 2 35.04 -9.86 -3.69
N SER A 3 35.24 -10.85 -2.83
CA SER A 3 34.30 -11.97 -2.66
C SER A 3 32.89 -11.51 -2.29
N GLN A 4 32.76 -10.36 -1.60
CA GLN A 4 31.48 -9.75 -1.27
C GLN A 4 30.75 -9.25 -2.54
N GLN A 5 31.45 -8.57 -3.45
CA GLN A 5 30.88 -8.11 -4.72
C GLN A 5 30.45 -9.27 -5.64
N MET A 6 31.09 -10.44 -5.49
CA MET A 6 30.72 -11.65 -6.23
C MET A 6 29.48 -12.33 -5.62
N MET A 7 29.36 -12.35 -4.29
CA MET A 7 28.17 -12.89 -3.58
C MET A 7 26.94 -12.01 -3.74
N ASP A 8 27.09 -10.68 -3.74
CA ASP A 8 25.98 -9.75 -3.97
C ASP A 8 25.42 -9.89 -5.40
N ARG A 9 26.25 -10.26 -6.39
CA ARG A 9 25.79 -10.61 -7.75
C ARG A 9 25.00 -11.92 -7.83
N LEU A 10 25.15 -12.82 -6.87
CA LEU A 10 24.46 -14.11 -6.88
C LEU A 10 23.02 -14.02 -6.34
N ASN A 11 22.74 -13.08 -5.44
CA ASN A 11 21.46 -12.99 -4.72
C ASN A 11 20.48 -11.91 -5.24
N GLY A 12 20.86 -11.18 -6.29
CA GLY A 12 20.09 -10.09 -6.83
C GLY A 12 20.14 -8.85 -5.95
N HIS A 13 19.49 -7.79 -6.40
CA HIS A 13 19.36 -6.56 -5.64
C HIS A 13 17.94 -6.38 -5.15
N PHE A 14 17.81 -5.65 -4.06
CA PHE A 14 16.57 -5.21 -3.48
C PHE A 14 16.37 -3.72 -3.76
N TYR A 15 15.12 -3.29 -3.88
CA TYR A 15 14.75 -1.94 -4.27
C TYR A 15 13.79 -1.36 -3.24
N LYS A 16 14.21 -0.29 -2.56
CA LYS A 16 13.35 0.52 -1.71
C LYS A 16 12.75 1.65 -2.53
N TYR A 17 11.43 1.80 -2.42
CA TYR A 17 10.67 2.79 -3.16
C TYR A 17 10.29 3.95 -2.25
N THR A 18 10.48 5.17 -2.72
CA THR A 18 9.80 6.34 -2.17
C THR A 18 8.60 6.61 -3.06
N PHE A 19 7.40 6.62 -2.50
CA PHE A 19 6.16 6.81 -3.25
C PHE A 19 5.62 8.24 -3.17
N ALA A 20 4.80 8.60 -4.14
CA ALA A 20 3.83 9.67 -4.05
C ALA A 20 2.47 9.19 -4.58
N ILE A 21 1.42 9.95 -4.29
CA ILE A 21 0.09 9.76 -4.87
C ILE A 21 -0.18 10.83 -5.94
N ARG A 22 -0.93 10.48 -6.99
CA ARG A 22 -1.33 11.44 -8.05
C ARG A 22 -2.28 12.51 -7.49
N GLU A 23 -3.04 12.16 -6.48
CA GLU A 23 -4.06 12.98 -5.85
C GLU A 23 -3.50 13.87 -4.73
N ALA A 24 -2.18 13.92 -4.57
CA ALA A 24 -1.54 14.77 -3.56
C ALA A 24 -1.98 16.23 -3.72
N THR A 25 -2.39 16.87 -2.62
CA THR A 25 -2.88 18.26 -2.67
C THR A 25 -1.78 19.29 -2.48
N THR A 26 -0.57 18.84 -2.17
CA THR A 26 0.61 19.71 -2.08
C THR A 26 1.33 19.75 -3.42
N ARG A 27 2.01 20.87 -3.71
CA ARG A 27 2.91 20.98 -4.89
C ARG A 27 4.10 20.03 -4.83
N LYS A 28 4.44 19.54 -3.64
CA LYS A 28 5.50 18.55 -3.45
C LYS A 28 4.94 17.15 -3.70
N LYS A 29 5.76 16.29 -4.31
CA LYS A 29 5.48 14.86 -4.35
C LYS A 29 5.31 14.35 -2.91
N SER A 30 4.16 13.79 -2.61
CA SER A 30 3.75 13.40 -1.25
C SER A 30 2.79 12.22 -1.30
N THR A 31 2.70 11.48 -0.20
CA THR A 31 1.69 10.44 0.05
C THR A 31 0.49 10.96 0.86
N THR A 32 0.36 12.29 1.02
CA THR A 32 -0.72 12.92 1.76
C THR A 32 -1.78 13.51 0.84
N TYR A 33 -3.04 13.17 1.10
CA TYR A 33 -4.21 13.84 0.57
C TYR A 33 -4.90 14.62 1.67
N ASN A 34 -5.41 15.80 1.35
CA ASN A 34 -6.11 16.66 2.29
C ASN A 34 -7.28 17.36 1.62
N ASN A 35 -8.45 17.31 2.25
CA ASN A 35 -9.61 18.14 1.90
C ASN A 35 -10.20 18.78 3.16
N ASN A 36 -11.39 19.36 3.05
CA ASN A 36 -12.06 20.00 4.19
C ASN A 36 -12.55 19.01 5.25
N ALA A 37 -12.73 17.74 4.90
CA ALA A 37 -13.30 16.74 5.79
C ALA A 37 -12.24 15.90 6.51
N PHE A 38 -11.14 15.55 5.85
CA PHE A 38 -10.09 14.73 6.43
C PHE A 38 -8.72 14.95 5.77
N THR A 39 -7.68 14.57 6.50
CA THR A 39 -6.33 14.35 5.95
C THR A 39 -6.01 12.88 6.03
N ILE A 40 -5.49 12.28 4.95
CA ILE A 40 -4.97 10.91 4.96
C ILE A 40 -3.53 10.90 4.44
N THR A 41 -2.64 10.20 5.14
CA THR A 41 -1.25 10.00 4.75
C THR A 41 -0.95 8.52 4.68
N PHE A 42 -0.33 8.10 3.59
CA PHE A 42 0.04 6.71 3.34
C PHE A 42 1.53 6.48 3.54
N ASP A 43 1.88 5.28 3.97
CA ASP A 43 3.22 4.72 4.02
C ASP A 43 3.19 3.32 3.38
N PRO A 44 3.33 3.24 2.03
CA PRO A 44 3.28 1.98 1.32
C PRO A 44 4.48 1.06 1.64
N GLU A 45 4.18 -0.19 1.96
CA GLU A 45 5.13 -1.31 2.02
C GLU A 45 4.84 -2.30 0.89
N TYR A 46 5.75 -3.27 0.68
CA TYR A 46 5.63 -4.21 -0.42
C TYR A 46 4.39 -5.10 -0.38
N SER A 47 3.92 -5.46 0.82
CA SER A 47 2.80 -6.39 1.02
C SER A 47 1.57 -5.75 1.66
N ARG A 48 1.67 -4.50 2.11
CA ARG A 48 0.61 -3.75 2.77
C ARG A 48 0.76 -2.24 2.56
N VAL A 49 -0.26 -1.47 2.88
CA VAL A 49 -0.16 0.00 2.96
C VAL A 49 -0.52 0.42 4.38
N ASN A 50 0.42 1.00 5.12
CA ASN A 50 0.11 1.65 6.38
C ASN A 50 -0.48 3.02 6.08
N PHE A 51 -1.39 3.51 6.93
CA PHE A 51 -1.91 4.85 6.77
C PHE A 51 -2.34 5.47 8.09
N LYS A 52 -2.42 6.79 8.08
CA LYS A 52 -3.05 7.61 9.12
C LYS A 52 -4.10 8.51 8.48
N ILE A 53 -5.31 8.50 9.01
CA ILE A 53 -6.41 9.38 8.62
C ILE A 53 -6.87 10.20 9.82
N ALA A 54 -7.03 11.52 9.64
CA ALA A 54 -7.52 12.45 10.64
C ALA A 54 -8.83 13.07 10.18
N ASN A 55 -9.87 13.00 11.02
CA ASN A 55 -11.20 13.54 10.76
C ASN A 55 -11.28 15.00 11.24
N HIS A 56 -11.57 15.92 10.32
CA HIS A 56 -11.74 17.35 10.58
C HIS A 56 -13.21 17.80 10.63
N THR A 57 -14.14 16.88 10.44
CA THR A 57 -15.58 17.17 10.51
C THR A 57 -16.07 17.21 11.96
N SER A 58 -17.28 17.74 12.15
CA SER A 58 -17.98 17.76 13.44
C SER A 58 -18.78 16.48 13.72
N SER A 59 -18.74 15.50 12.82
CA SER A 59 -19.42 14.20 12.94
C SER A 59 -18.42 13.07 12.74
N SER A 60 -18.82 11.83 12.99
CA SER A 60 -17.96 10.69 12.68
C SER A 60 -17.90 10.41 11.18
N ILE A 61 -16.74 9.94 10.73
CA ILE A 61 -16.57 9.39 9.37
C ILE A 61 -16.33 7.89 9.47
N LYS A 62 -16.71 7.13 8.44
CA LYS A 62 -16.53 5.67 8.40
C LYS A 62 -15.76 5.25 7.17
N ILE A 63 -14.84 4.30 7.33
CA ILE A 63 -14.22 3.58 6.22
C ILE A 63 -15.05 2.33 5.94
N ILE A 64 -15.58 2.19 4.72
CA ILE A 64 -16.41 1.04 4.34
C ILE A 64 -15.53 -0.05 3.73
N TRP A 65 -15.03 -0.96 4.59
CA TRP A 65 -14.03 -1.96 4.18
C TRP A 65 -14.52 -2.97 3.15
N ASN A 66 -15.79 -3.38 3.18
CA ASN A 66 -16.33 -4.35 2.22
C ASN A 66 -16.32 -3.86 0.77
N GLU A 67 -16.28 -2.55 0.57
CA GLU A 67 -16.23 -1.90 -0.74
C GLU A 67 -14.82 -1.39 -1.06
N THR A 68 -13.86 -1.56 -0.14
CA THR A 68 -12.46 -1.15 -0.34
C THR A 68 -11.71 -2.24 -1.09
N TYR A 69 -10.93 -1.83 -2.09
CA TYR A 69 -10.06 -2.74 -2.85
C TYR A 69 -8.80 -2.03 -3.34
N ILE A 70 -7.74 -2.81 -3.55
CA ILE A 70 -6.53 -2.36 -4.25
C ILE A 70 -6.56 -2.95 -5.65
N LYS A 71 -6.25 -2.12 -6.65
CA LYS A 71 -6.00 -2.55 -8.03
C LYS A 71 -4.51 -2.51 -8.32
N VAL A 72 -3.92 -3.65 -8.67
CA VAL A 72 -2.53 -3.76 -9.11
C VAL A 72 -2.56 -4.14 -10.58
N GLN A 73 -2.01 -3.28 -11.45
CA GLN A 73 -2.18 -3.41 -12.90
C GLN A 73 -3.68 -3.52 -13.27
N ASP A 74 -4.12 -4.66 -13.80
CA ASP A 74 -5.52 -4.92 -14.17
C ASP A 74 -6.29 -5.76 -13.15
N ASP A 75 -5.62 -6.29 -12.12
CA ASP A 75 -6.23 -7.15 -11.12
C ASP A 75 -6.68 -6.37 -9.88
N SER A 76 -7.93 -6.59 -9.49
CA SER A 76 -8.53 -5.99 -8.29
C SER A 76 -8.58 -7.02 -7.15
N SER A 77 -8.08 -6.64 -5.98
CA SER A 77 -8.09 -7.45 -4.77
C SER A 77 -8.84 -6.74 -3.65
N LYS A 78 -9.77 -7.46 -3.00
CA LYS A 78 -10.37 -7.00 -1.74
C LYS A 78 -9.27 -6.80 -0.69
N VAL A 79 -9.55 -5.98 0.31
CA VAL A 79 -8.59 -5.75 1.39
C VAL A 79 -9.11 -6.24 2.72
N ILE A 80 -8.19 -6.53 3.63
CA ILE A 80 -8.44 -6.55 5.06
C ILE A 80 -7.65 -5.42 5.73
N HIS A 81 -8.09 -5.03 6.92
CA HIS A 81 -7.39 -4.07 7.77
C HIS A 81 -6.79 -4.75 9.00
N ALA A 82 -6.19 -3.99 9.92
CA ALA A 82 -5.55 -4.56 11.11
C ALA A 82 -6.51 -5.44 11.92
N ASN A 83 -5.96 -6.43 12.62
CA ASN A 83 -6.66 -7.33 13.53
C ASN A 83 -7.65 -8.32 12.87
N ILE A 84 -7.71 -8.41 11.54
CA ILE A 84 -8.45 -9.48 10.86
C ILE A 84 -7.55 -10.72 10.72
N PRO A 85 -7.92 -11.87 11.33
CA PRO A 85 -7.18 -13.11 11.12
C PRO A 85 -7.15 -13.51 9.64
N TYR A 86 -6.00 -13.94 9.15
CA TYR A 86 -5.84 -14.34 7.75
C TYR A 86 -6.70 -15.55 7.36
N SER A 87 -7.08 -16.39 8.32
CA SER A 87 -8.04 -17.48 8.12
C SER A 87 -9.46 -16.99 7.80
N THR A 88 -9.82 -15.77 8.19
CA THR A 88 -11.14 -15.15 7.99
C THR A 88 -11.11 -13.99 6.99
N LYS A 89 -10.04 -13.88 6.19
CA LYS A 89 -9.80 -12.75 5.28
C LYS A 89 -10.89 -12.49 4.21
N ASN A 90 -11.77 -13.46 3.99
CA ASN A 90 -12.89 -13.38 3.03
C ASN A 90 -14.23 -13.01 3.68
N ASN A 91 -14.26 -12.84 5.00
CA ASN A 91 -15.47 -12.50 5.73
C ASN A 91 -15.84 -11.03 5.54
N THR A 92 -17.11 -10.71 5.79
CA THR A 92 -17.60 -9.33 5.87
C THR A 92 -16.88 -8.58 6.99
N LEU A 93 -16.39 -7.40 6.66
CA LEU A 93 -15.69 -6.49 7.57
C LEU A 93 -16.65 -5.40 8.05
N GLN A 94 -16.58 -5.06 9.34
CA GLN A 94 -17.32 -3.93 9.90
C GLN A 94 -16.62 -2.62 9.53
N PRO A 95 -17.33 -1.53 9.22
CA PRO A 95 -16.70 -0.25 8.98
C PRO A 95 -15.87 0.22 10.18
N SER A 96 -14.70 0.82 9.94
CA SER A 96 -13.97 1.54 10.98
C SER A 96 -14.56 2.93 11.13
N GLU A 97 -14.92 3.32 12.35
CA GLU A 97 -15.44 4.66 12.67
C GLU A 97 -14.34 5.55 13.25
N ILE A 98 -14.30 6.80 12.81
CA ILE A 98 -13.33 7.81 13.24
C ILE A 98 -14.13 8.99 13.79
N GLU A 99 -14.09 9.18 15.10
CA GLU A 99 -14.80 10.26 15.78
C GLU A 99 -14.37 11.65 15.30
N ALA A 100 -15.23 12.64 15.48
CA ALA A 100 -14.96 14.04 15.14
C ALA A 100 -13.66 14.52 15.81
N GLY A 101 -12.77 15.13 15.03
CA GLY A 101 -11.48 15.64 15.51
C GLY A 101 -10.43 14.57 15.85
N SER A 102 -10.75 13.28 15.72
CA SER A 102 -9.85 12.17 16.04
C SER A 102 -9.05 11.66 14.83
N SER A 103 -8.12 10.74 15.05
CA SER A 103 -7.37 10.09 13.99
C SER A 103 -7.28 8.59 14.18
N LEU A 104 -7.31 7.84 13.08
CA LEU A 104 -7.08 6.40 13.03
C LEU A 104 -5.76 6.12 12.33
N GLN A 105 -4.98 5.18 12.87
CA GLN A 105 -3.86 4.54 12.20
C GLN A 105 -4.23 3.08 11.97
N ASP A 106 -4.09 2.61 10.74
CA ASP A 106 -4.46 1.24 10.36
C ASP A 106 -3.62 0.81 9.14
N ILE A 107 -3.80 -0.44 8.72
CA ILE A 107 -3.11 -1.04 7.59
C ILE A 107 -4.12 -1.54 6.56
N ILE A 108 -3.69 -1.67 5.32
CA ILE A 108 -4.47 -2.24 4.22
C ILE A 108 -3.67 -3.38 3.62
N ILE A 109 -4.21 -4.59 3.65
CA ILE A 109 -3.56 -5.78 3.08
C ILE A 109 -4.47 -6.38 2.01
N PRO A 110 -4.02 -6.49 0.74
CA PRO A 110 -4.83 -7.09 -0.31
C PRO A 110 -4.91 -8.61 -0.12
N VAL A 111 -6.13 -9.15 -0.10
CA VAL A 111 -6.48 -10.52 0.26
C VAL A 111 -5.82 -11.55 -0.66
N ASP A 112 -5.67 -11.24 -1.95
CA ASP A 112 -5.10 -12.18 -2.94
C ASP A 112 -3.60 -12.38 -2.75
N TYR A 113 -2.95 -11.45 -2.05
CA TYR A 113 -1.53 -11.52 -1.70
C TYR A 113 -1.30 -12.18 -0.34
N ILE A 114 -2.35 -12.61 0.36
CA ILE A 114 -2.22 -13.44 1.56
C ILE A 114 -2.30 -14.91 1.15
N LYS A 115 -1.22 -15.67 1.33
CA LYS A 115 -1.16 -17.10 0.95
C LYS A 115 -0.99 -17.99 2.17
N ASN A 116 -1.57 -19.18 2.14
CA ASN A 116 -1.24 -20.24 3.09
C ASN A 116 -0.17 -21.13 2.45
N GLU A 117 1.03 -21.13 3.02
CA GLU A 117 2.17 -21.86 2.54
C GLU A 117 2.62 -22.82 3.63
N ASN A 118 2.40 -24.12 3.37
CA ASN A 118 2.75 -25.19 4.30
C ASN A 118 2.18 -24.96 5.72
N GLY A 119 0.92 -24.52 5.80
CA GLY A 119 0.22 -24.27 7.06
C GLY A 119 0.54 -22.93 7.72
N LYS A 120 1.38 -22.08 7.10
CA LYS A 120 1.70 -20.74 7.59
C LYS A 120 1.11 -19.70 6.66
N TRP A 121 0.43 -18.71 7.24
CA TRP A 121 -0.02 -17.58 6.46
C TRP A 121 1.12 -16.60 6.22
N VAL A 122 1.29 -16.17 4.97
CA VAL A 122 2.30 -15.22 4.55
C VAL A 122 1.67 -14.12 3.70
N GLU A 123 2.16 -12.89 3.88
CA GLU A 123 1.87 -11.79 2.98
C GLU A 123 2.91 -11.78 1.86
N ARG A 124 2.45 -11.79 0.61
CA ARG A 124 3.27 -11.68 -0.59
C ARG A 124 3.32 -10.22 -1.03
N ASN A 125 4.41 -9.86 -1.69
CA ASN A 125 4.54 -8.52 -2.24
C ASN A 125 3.57 -8.35 -3.40
N PHE A 126 2.90 -7.20 -3.46
CA PHE A 126 2.03 -6.83 -4.57
C PHE A 126 2.69 -5.87 -5.57
N TYR A 127 3.97 -5.56 -5.35
CA TYR A 127 4.88 -4.98 -6.33
C TYR A 127 6.32 -5.49 -6.09
N PRO A 128 7.20 -5.49 -7.11
CA PRO A 128 8.48 -6.18 -7.02
C PRO A 128 9.42 -5.53 -5.98
N GLU A 129 10.06 -6.34 -5.15
CA GLU A 129 11.07 -5.89 -4.18
C GLU A 129 12.49 -6.19 -4.66
N THR A 130 12.69 -7.24 -5.46
CA THR A 130 14.00 -7.74 -5.86
C THR A 130 14.04 -8.12 -7.33
N ASP A 131 15.19 -7.90 -7.97
CA ASP A 131 15.42 -8.32 -9.35
C ASP A 131 15.78 -9.81 -9.48
N GLN A 132 16.09 -10.49 -8.36
CA GLN A 132 16.47 -11.91 -8.36
C GLN A 132 17.63 -12.25 -9.31
N SER A 133 18.58 -11.33 -9.49
CA SER A 133 19.70 -11.46 -10.45
C SER A 133 19.27 -11.58 -11.91
N ASN A 134 18.04 -11.18 -12.25
CA ASN A 134 17.51 -11.22 -13.60
C ASN A 134 17.48 -9.80 -14.20
N SER A 135 18.17 -9.60 -15.33
CA SER A 135 18.26 -8.29 -15.98
C SER A 135 16.92 -7.75 -16.48
N GLN A 136 16.00 -8.63 -16.93
CA GLN A 136 14.65 -8.21 -17.34
C GLN A 136 13.86 -7.68 -16.14
N ASN A 137 14.03 -8.29 -14.96
CA ASN A 137 13.43 -7.78 -13.73
C ASN A 137 14.05 -6.45 -13.31
N THR A 138 15.37 -6.29 -13.48
CA THR A 138 16.03 -4.99 -13.26
C THR A 138 15.43 -3.92 -14.16
N ASP A 139 15.32 -4.16 -15.47
CA ASP A 139 14.78 -3.19 -16.43
C ASP A 139 13.31 -2.87 -16.11
N TRP A 140 12.52 -3.88 -15.77
CA TRP A 140 11.12 -3.70 -15.38
C TRP A 140 10.98 -2.84 -14.12
N ILE A 141 11.71 -3.16 -13.05
CA ILE A 141 11.69 -2.43 -11.79
C ILE A 141 12.09 -0.97 -12.00
N MET A 142 13.20 -0.73 -12.70
CA MET A 142 13.66 0.63 -12.98
C MET A 142 12.66 1.41 -13.85
N GLY A 143 11.93 0.71 -14.72
CA GLY A 143 10.85 1.26 -15.54
C GLY A 143 9.61 1.68 -14.75
N LEU A 144 9.47 1.31 -13.47
CA LEU A 144 8.33 1.76 -12.64
C LEU A 144 8.49 3.21 -12.15
N LEU A 145 9.67 3.84 -12.28
CA LEU A 145 9.86 5.23 -11.86
C LEU A 145 8.89 6.16 -12.60
N GLY A 146 8.07 6.89 -11.84
CA GLY A 146 7.08 7.79 -12.40
C GLY A 146 5.84 7.10 -12.99
N VAL A 147 5.74 5.77 -12.94
CA VAL A 147 4.63 4.97 -13.47
C VAL A 147 3.70 4.55 -12.34
N ASP A 148 2.40 4.50 -12.62
CA ASP A 148 1.40 4.03 -11.66
C ASP A 148 1.62 2.53 -11.37
N VAL A 149 1.83 2.18 -10.09
CA VAL A 149 2.08 0.80 -9.68
C VAL A 149 0.80 0.14 -9.16
N PHE A 150 0.02 0.87 -8.35
CA PHE A 150 -1.26 0.38 -7.84
C PHE A 150 -2.20 1.53 -7.49
N LYS A 151 -3.50 1.22 -7.37
CA LYS A 151 -4.55 2.16 -6.98
C LYS A 151 -5.32 1.63 -5.78
N LEU A 152 -5.59 2.48 -4.80
CA LEU A 152 -6.48 2.18 -3.68
C LEU A 152 -7.82 2.86 -3.92
N TYR A 153 -8.90 2.09 -3.85
CA TYR A 153 -10.28 2.60 -3.86
C TYR A 153 -10.81 2.49 -2.44
N LEU A 154 -11.00 3.64 -1.78
CA LEU A 154 -11.34 3.76 -0.36
C LEU A 154 -12.67 4.51 -0.20
N PRO A 155 -13.79 3.79 -0.03
CA PRO A 155 -15.08 4.41 0.23
C PRO A 155 -15.14 4.94 1.66
N ILE A 156 -15.39 6.24 1.77
CA ILE A 156 -15.52 6.94 3.05
C ILE A 156 -16.94 7.49 3.14
N GLN A 157 -17.62 7.16 4.23
CA GLN A 157 -18.95 7.66 4.55
C GLN A 157 -18.85 8.85 5.49
N ILE A 158 -19.51 9.95 5.13
CA ILE A 158 -19.61 11.18 5.93
C ILE A 158 -21.07 11.60 5.91
N ASN A 159 -21.70 11.76 7.08
CA ASN A 159 -23.13 12.12 7.19
C ASN A 159 -24.04 11.24 6.30
N GLU A 160 -23.85 9.92 6.39
CA GLU A 160 -24.60 8.89 5.62
C GLU A 160 -24.37 8.88 4.10
N GLN A 161 -23.54 9.79 3.57
CA GLN A 161 -23.16 9.80 2.17
C GLN A 161 -21.80 9.12 1.99
N THR A 162 -21.76 8.08 1.16
CA THR A 162 -20.54 7.36 0.81
C THR A 162 -19.95 7.90 -0.48
N GLN A 163 -18.68 8.30 -0.43
CA GLN A 163 -17.90 8.68 -1.60
C GLN A 163 -16.66 7.77 -1.71
N VAL A 164 -16.39 7.29 -2.92
CA VAL A 164 -15.17 6.52 -3.21
C VAL A 164 -14.02 7.47 -3.50
N TYR A 165 -13.00 7.47 -2.65
CA TYR A 165 -11.74 8.16 -2.87
C TYR A 165 -10.76 7.20 -3.55
N THR A 166 -10.14 7.64 -4.64
CA THR A 166 -9.14 6.84 -5.36
C THR A 166 -7.76 7.44 -5.16
N PHE A 167 -6.78 6.62 -4.79
CA PHE A 167 -5.38 7.03 -4.60
C PHE A 167 -4.46 6.22 -5.49
N THR A 168 -3.75 6.88 -6.39
CA THR A 168 -2.88 6.27 -7.39
C THR A 168 -1.42 6.42 -6.98
N PHE A 169 -0.76 5.31 -6.67
CA PHE A 169 0.61 5.28 -6.14
C PHE A 169 1.63 5.09 -7.25
N TYR A 170 2.68 5.91 -7.23
CA TYR A 170 3.80 5.81 -8.16
C TYR A 170 5.14 6.08 -7.46
N PRO A 171 6.20 5.33 -7.79
CA PRO A 171 7.54 5.59 -7.29
C PRO A 171 8.07 6.93 -7.81
N ILE A 172 8.65 7.71 -6.93
CA ILE A 172 9.33 8.97 -7.26
C ILE A 172 10.84 8.85 -7.15
N GLU A 173 11.32 7.90 -6.34
CA GLU A 173 12.72 7.58 -6.13
C GLU A 173 12.84 6.08 -5.83
N MET A 174 14.01 5.52 -6.13
CA MET A 174 14.36 4.14 -5.83
C MET A 174 15.78 4.05 -5.29
N GLU A 175 15.96 3.33 -4.19
CA GLU A 175 17.25 2.98 -3.63
C GLU A 175 17.52 1.49 -3.87
N LYS A 176 18.72 1.18 -4.36
CA LYS A 176 19.15 -0.18 -4.66
C LYS A 176 20.09 -0.68 -3.57
N GLY A 177 19.81 -1.86 -3.02
CA GLY A 177 20.58 -2.47 -1.93
C GLY A 177 20.91 -3.94 -2.17
N ALA A 178 21.94 -4.44 -1.49
CA ALA A 178 22.34 -5.87 -1.51
C ALA A 178 21.51 -6.76 -0.56
N LYS A 179 20.65 -6.16 0.27
CA LYS A 179 19.80 -6.86 1.25
C LYS A 179 18.38 -6.29 1.21
N SER A 180 17.41 -7.10 1.63
CA SER A 180 16.02 -6.66 1.78
C SER A 180 15.92 -5.45 2.71
N PHE A 181 15.03 -4.54 2.34
CA PHE A 181 14.68 -3.36 3.14
C PHE A 181 13.48 -3.61 4.04
N LYS A 182 12.90 -4.82 4.04
CA LYS A 182 11.88 -5.20 5.01
C LYS A 182 12.50 -5.30 6.40
N HIS A 183 11.79 -4.77 7.38
CA HIS A 183 12.14 -4.87 8.80
C HIS A 183 11.54 -6.13 9.43
#